data_AF-A0A2T7SS85-F1
#
_entry.id   AF-A0A2T7SS85-F1
#
_cell.length_a   1.000
_cell.length_b   1.000
_cell.length_c   1.000
_cell.angle_alpha   90.00
_cell.angle_beta   90.00
_cell.angle_gamma   90.00
#
_symmetry.space_group_name_H-M   'P 1'
#
loop_
_entity.id
_entity.type
_entity.pdbx_description
1 polymer ?
#
loop_
_entity_poly.entity_id
_entity_poly.type
_entity_poly.pdbx_seq_one_letter_code
_entity_poly.pdbx_strand_id
1 'polypeptide(L)'
;MNTIPSSAPSFGAFAPLQNDTFLRACLRQATDHTPVWLMRQAGRYLPEYCATRAKAGSFMGLATNVDYATEVTLQPLDRYPLDASILFSDILTVPDAMGLGLSFAMGEGPRFAKNVRDEAAVAELAVPDMNKLRYVFDAVTSIRKALNGRVPLIGFSGSPWTLACYMVEGAGSDDYRHVKTLMYSRPDLMHRILEINADAVALYLNTQIEA
;
A
#
# COMPACT_ATOMS: atom_id res chain seq x y z
N MET A 1 11.10 37.88 24.34
CA MET A 1 10.82 36.44 24.53
C MET A 1 9.52 36.14 23.80
N ASN A 2 9.59 35.75 22.53
CA ASN A 2 8.40 35.39 21.74
C ASN A 2 8.17 33.89 21.90
N THR A 3 7.15 33.54 22.66
CA THR A 3 6.62 32.17 22.72
C THR A 3 5.95 31.85 21.39
N ILE A 4 6.52 30.89 20.66
CA ILE A 4 5.90 30.26 19.50
C ILE A 4 4.70 29.45 20.01
N PRO A 5 3.47 29.66 19.52
CA PRO A 5 2.38 28.75 19.83
C PRO A 5 2.62 27.43 19.11
N SER A 6 2.94 26.40 19.90
CA SER A 6 2.92 25.00 19.48
C SER A 6 1.45 24.57 19.31
N SER A 7 0.90 24.69 18.11
CA SER A 7 -0.34 23.99 17.77
C SER A 7 0.01 22.56 17.38
N ALA A 8 -0.10 21.63 18.33
CA ALA A 8 -0.17 20.20 18.01
C ALA A 8 -1.40 19.98 17.10
N PRO A 9 -1.31 19.15 16.05
CA PRO A 9 -2.45 18.84 15.21
C PRO A 9 -3.55 18.18 16.05
N SER A 10 -4.80 18.60 15.86
CA SER A 10 -5.94 18.08 16.60
C SER A 10 -6.19 16.62 16.22
N PHE A 11 -5.92 15.68 17.13
CA PHE A 11 -6.23 14.25 17.01
C PHE A 11 -7.74 13.92 17.05
N GLY A 12 -8.61 14.83 16.57
CA GLY A 12 -10.06 14.82 16.80
C GLY A 12 -10.94 14.20 15.71
N ALA A 13 -10.39 13.54 14.68
CA ALA A 13 -11.18 13.10 13.51
C ALA A 13 -11.70 11.65 13.57
N PHE A 14 -11.15 10.80 14.45
CA PHE A 14 -11.48 9.37 14.52
C PHE A 14 -11.86 8.93 15.93
N ALA A 15 -12.67 7.89 16.02
CA ALA A 15 -13.03 7.30 17.32
C ALA A 15 -11.79 6.77 18.05
N PRO A 16 -11.73 6.89 19.40
CA PRO A 16 -10.66 6.34 20.21
C PRO A 16 -10.48 4.83 19.97
N LEU A 17 -9.24 4.37 19.97
CA LEU A 17 -8.92 2.96 19.78
C LEU A 17 -9.37 2.13 20.99
N GLN A 18 -10.11 1.05 20.74
CA GLN A 18 -10.69 0.15 21.74
C GLN A 18 -9.78 -1.06 22.00
N ASN A 19 -9.19 -1.65 20.96
CA ASN A 19 -8.15 -2.67 21.07
C ASN A 19 -6.84 -2.12 20.48
N ASP A 20 -5.85 -1.86 21.33
CA ASP A 20 -4.52 -1.36 20.97
C ASP A 20 -3.42 -2.43 21.10
N THR A 21 -3.79 -3.69 21.36
CA THR A 21 -2.87 -4.78 21.69
C THR A 21 -1.78 -4.96 20.64
N PHE A 22 -2.15 -4.89 19.36
CA PHE A 22 -1.20 -4.93 18.25
C PHE A 22 -0.15 -3.81 18.31
N LEU A 23 -0.57 -2.57 18.59
CA LEU A 23 0.34 -1.42 18.68
C LEU A 23 1.28 -1.55 19.89
N ARG A 24 0.76 -1.93 21.05
CA ARG A 24 1.57 -2.17 22.26
C ARG A 24 2.62 -3.26 22.03
N ALA A 25 2.23 -4.37 21.39
CA ALA A 25 3.15 -5.44 21.03
C ALA A 25 4.25 -4.96 20.06
N CYS A 26 3.92 -4.18 19.03
CA CYS A 26 4.90 -3.58 18.13
C CYS A 26 5.89 -2.65 18.86
N LEU A 27 5.42 -1.96 19.91
CA LEU A 27 6.24 -1.11 20.78
C LEU A 27 6.99 -1.90 21.88
N ARG A 28 6.89 -3.24 21.89
CA ARG A 28 7.48 -4.14 22.89
C ARG A 28 6.99 -3.87 24.32
N GLN A 29 5.74 -3.41 24.45
CA GLN A 29 5.06 -3.26 25.73
C GLN A 29 4.37 -4.57 26.12
N ALA A 30 4.14 -4.78 27.42
CA ALA A 30 3.41 -5.94 27.91
C ALA A 30 1.94 -5.91 27.43
N THR A 31 1.40 -7.09 27.09
CA THR A 31 0.02 -7.30 26.62
C THR A 31 -0.62 -8.50 27.31
N ASP A 32 -1.95 -8.53 27.41
CA ASP A 32 -2.68 -9.62 28.06
C ASP A 32 -2.72 -10.89 27.22
N HIS A 33 -2.63 -10.75 25.90
CA HIS A 33 -2.49 -11.83 24.92
C HIS A 33 -1.53 -11.42 23.78
N THR A 34 -1.14 -12.40 22.97
CA THR A 34 -0.37 -12.14 21.74
C THR A 34 -1.33 -11.73 20.62
N PRO A 35 -1.19 -10.53 20.02
CA PRO A 35 -2.10 -10.09 18.96
C PRO A 35 -1.85 -10.83 17.65
N VAL A 36 -2.91 -11.07 16.87
CA VAL A 36 -2.84 -11.77 15.58
C VAL A 36 -3.58 -11.03 14.47
N TRP A 37 -2.94 -10.98 13.30
CA TRP A 37 -3.57 -10.64 12.02
C TRP A 37 -2.94 -11.53 10.94
N LEU A 38 -3.59 -11.66 9.78
CA LEU A 38 -3.13 -12.59 8.74
C LEU A 38 -2.83 -11.82 7.44
N MET A 39 -1.65 -12.07 6.85
CA MET A 39 -1.36 -11.58 5.51
C MET A 39 -2.40 -12.12 4.53
N ARG A 40 -2.95 -11.23 3.69
CA ARG A 40 -4.08 -11.54 2.79
C ARG A 40 -5.36 -11.96 3.51
N GLN A 41 -5.62 -11.46 4.72
CA GLN A 41 -6.90 -11.67 5.43
C GLN A 41 -8.12 -11.26 4.58
N ALA A 42 -8.03 -10.18 3.81
CA ALA A 42 -9.01 -9.87 2.76
C ALA A 42 -8.60 -10.57 1.46
N GLY A 43 -9.28 -11.66 1.11
CA GLY A 43 -8.88 -12.43 -0.07
C GLY A 43 -9.84 -13.54 -0.48
N ARG A 44 -9.46 -14.22 -1.57
CA ARG A 44 -10.29 -15.21 -2.30
C ARG A 44 -10.74 -16.43 -1.49
N TYR A 45 -10.20 -16.64 -0.30
CA TYR A 45 -10.67 -17.69 0.60
C TYR A 45 -12.00 -17.34 1.27
N LEU A 46 -12.40 -16.07 1.23
CA LEU A 46 -13.69 -15.56 1.70
C LEU A 46 -14.70 -15.52 0.54
N PRO A 47 -15.85 -16.22 0.62
CA PRO A 47 -16.89 -16.15 -0.41
C PRO A 47 -17.40 -14.73 -0.68
N GLU A 48 -17.56 -13.91 0.36
CA GLU A 48 -18.00 -12.51 0.27
C GLU A 48 -16.98 -11.63 -0.44
N TYR A 49 -15.67 -11.85 -0.24
CA TYR A 49 -14.64 -11.17 -1.01
C TYR A 49 -14.79 -11.47 -2.51
N CYS A 50 -14.98 -12.75 -2.86
CA CYS A 50 -15.19 -13.17 -4.24
C CYS A 50 -16.45 -12.53 -4.85
N ALA A 51 -17.52 -12.39 -4.06
CA ALA A 51 -18.74 -11.72 -4.51
C ALA A 51 -18.54 -10.22 -4.76
N THR A 52 -17.88 -9.49 -3.84
CA THR A 52 -17.55 -8.06 -4.03
C THR A 52 -16.62 -7.87 -5.21
N ARG A 53 -15.62 -8.76 -5.35
CA ARG A 53 -14.70 -8.76 -6.48
C ARG A 53 -15.40 -8.98 -7.83
N ALA A 54 -16.39 -9.87 -7.89
CA ALA A 54 -17.16 -10.08 -9.11
C ALA A 54 -17.94 -8.82 -9.51
N LYS A 55 -18.50 -8.08 -8.55
CA LYS A 55 -19.19 -6.80 -8.78
C LYS A 55 -18.23 -5.70 -9.25
N ALA A 56 -17.03 -5.64 -8.68
CA ALA A 56 -16.01 -4.65 -9.04
C ALA A 56 -15.35 -4.91 -10.41
N GLY A 57 -15.53 -6.10 -10.98
CA GLY A 57 -15.07 -6.50 -12.32
C GLY A 57 -13.56 -6.73 -12.46
N SER A 58 -12.71 -5.98 -11.75
CA SER A 58 -11.25 -6.11 -11.85
C SER A 58 -10.54 -5.82 -10.52
N PHE A 59 -9.21 -6.00 -10.48
CA PHE A 59 -8.43 -5.71 -9.28
C PHE A 59 -8.34 -4.23 -9.02
N MET A 60 -8.00 -3.47 -10.05
CA MET A 60 -7.98 -2.03 -9.95
C MET A 60 -9.37 -1.49 -9.64
N GLY A 61 -10.43 -1.99 -10.29
CA GLY A 61 -11.81 -1.61 -9.95
C GLY A 61 -12.19 -1.83 -8.49
N LEU A 62 -11.63 -2.87 -7.84
CA LEU A 62 -11.80 -3.13 -6.42
C LEU A 62 -10.93 -2.21 -5.54
N ALA A 63 -9.66 -2.01 -5.90
CA ALA A 63 -8.68 -1.25 -5.12
C ALA A 63 -8.81 0.27 -5.26
N THR A 64 -9.35 0.78 -6.38
CA THR A 64 -9.53 2.22 -6.64
C THR A 64 -10.93 2.72 -6.27
N ASN A 65 -11.84 1.83 -5.88
CA ASN A 65 -13.16 2.20 -5.38
C ASN A 65 -13.14 2.19 -3.84
N VAL A 66 -13.35 3.37 -3.25
CA VAL A 66 -13.27 3.59 -1.79
C VAL A 66 -14.24 2.68 -1.03
N ASP A 67 -15.48 2.55 -1.50
CA ASP A 67 -16.51 1.74 -0.83
C ASP A 67 -16.14 0.26 -0.87
N TYR A 68 -15.72 -0.25 -2.04
CA TYR A 68 -15.31 -1.65 -2.16
C TYR A 68 -14.04 -1.96 -1.38
N ALA A 69 -13.02 -1.10 -1.43
CA ALA A 69 -11.81 -1.27 -0.64
C ALA A 69 -12.12 -1.26 0.87
N THR A 70 -13.05 -0.41 1.30
CA THR A 70 -13.53 -0.37 2.69
C THR A 70 -14.24 -1.67 3.06
N GLU A 71 -15.20 -2.09 2.25
CA GLU A 71 -15.99 -3.32 2.46
C GLU A 71 -15.07 -4.54 2.63
N VAL A 72 -14.19 -4.80 1.65
CA VAL A 72 -13.34 -5.99 1.68
C VAL A 72 -12.30 -5.96 2.80
N THR A 73 -11.88 -4.78 3.25
CA THR A 73 -10.98 -4.64 4.40
C THR A 73 -11.66 -5.05 5.71
N LEU A 74 -12.97 -4.84 5.84
CA LEU A 74 -13.73 -5.16 7.06
C LEU A 74 -14.19 -6.61 7.12
N GLN A 75 -14.47 -7.25 5.98
CA GLN A 75 -14.98 -8.63 5.89
C GLN A 75 -14.29 -9.64 6.82
N PRO A 76 -12.93 -9.67 6.96
CA PRO A 76 -12.28 -10.65 7.81
C PRO A 76 -12.54 -10.41 9.31
N LEU A 77 -12.71 -9.14 9.72
CA LEU A 77 -12.98 -8.77 11.11
C LEU A 77 -14.39 -9.13 11.57
N ASP A 78 -15.31 -9.30 10.62
CA ASP A 78 -16.68 -9.72 10.92
C ASP A 78 -16.77 -11.25 11.09
N ARG A 79 -15.73 -12.00 10.68
CA ARG A 79 -15.63 -13.45 10.89
C ARG A 79 -14.71 -13.84 12.04
N TYR A 80 -13.62 -13.10 12.21
CA TYR A 80 -12.53 -13.48 13.08
C TYR A 80 -12.15 -12.31 14.01
N PRO A 81 -11.89 -12.56 15.30
CA PRO A 81 -11.45 -11.53 16.23
C PRO A 81 -9.96 -11.21 16.04
N LEU A 82 -9.58 -10.71 14.86
CA LEU A 82 -8.20 -10.29 14.56
C LEU A 82 -7.90 -8.97 15.29
N ASP A 83 -6.63 -8.77 15.67
CA ASP A 83 -6.17 -7.61 16.45
C ASP A 83 -5.71 -6.42 15.58
N ALA A 84 -5.75 -6.57 14.26
CA ALA A 84 -5.48 -5.49 13.32
C ALA A 84 -6.24 -5.69 12.01
N SER A 85 -6.55 -4.57 11.36
CA SER A 85 -6.96 -4.53 9.96
C SER A 85 -5.81 -4.07 9.09
N ILE A 86 -5.78 -4.47 7.83
CA ILE A 86 -4.81 -3.98 6.85
C ILE A 86 -5.55 -3.43 5.64
N LEU A 87 -5.12 -2.25 5.18
CA LEU A 87 -5.64 -1.60 3.97
C LEU A 87 -5.69 -2.60 2.80
N PHE A 88 -6.83 -2.69 2.12
CA PHE A 88 -6.89 -3.36 0.83
C PHE A 88 -6.39 -2.42 -0.29
N SER A 89 -5.18 -2.68 -0.77
CA SER A 89 -4.56 -1.98 -1.91
C SER A 89 -3.53 -2.90 -2.58
N ASP A 90 -2.64 -2.35 -3.43
CA ASP A 90 -1.52 -3.07 -4.02
C ASP A 90 -0.25 -2.22 -4.02
N ILE A 91 0.91 -2.88 -3.86
CA ILE A 91 2.21 -2.21 -3.83
C ILE A 91 2.53 -1.50 -5.16
N LEU A 92 1.96 -1.99 -6.27
CA LEU A 92 2.23 -1.50 -7.61
C LEU A 92 1.45 -0.23 -7.97
N THR A 93 0.61 0.28 -7.07
CA THR A 93 -0.06 1.58 -7.22
C THR A 93 0.94 2.72 -7.34
N VAL A 94 2.07 2.68 -6.61
CA VAL A 94 3.11 3.72 -6.64
C VAL A 94 3.78 3.81 -8.03
N PRO A 95 4.32 2.72 -8.62
CA PRO A 95 4.83 2.77 -10.00
C PRO A 95 3.76 3.04 -11.06
N ASP A 96 2.50 2.65 -10.84
CA ASP A 96 1.41 3.03 -11.74
C ASP A 96 1.19 4.54 -11.75
N ALA A 97 1.21 5.19 -10.58
CA ALA A 97 1.13 6.65 -10.46
C ALA A 97 2.33 7.38 -11.09
N MET A 98 3.49 6.72 -11.18
CA MET A 98 4.66 7.18 -11.95
C MET A 98 4.45 7.10 -13.48
N GLY A 99 3.35 6.51 -13.95
CA GLY A 99 2.97 6.48 -15.36
C GLY A 99 3.42 5.25 -16.13
N LEU A 100 3.75 4.14 -15.44
CA LEU A 100 4.21 2.90 -16.08
C LEU A 100 3.07 2.06 -16.70
N GLY A 101 1.81 2.35 -16.36
CA GLY A 101 0.63 1.72 -16.95
C GLY A 101 0.43 0.28 -16.48
N LEU A 102 -0.08 0.11 -15.26
CA LEU A 102 -0.35 -1.18 -14.65
C LEU A 102 -1.62 -1.83 -15.21
N SER A 103 -1.55 -3.14 -15.46
CA SER A 103 -2.69 -3.95 -15.87
C SER A 103 -2.68 -5.31 -15.18
N PHE A 104 -3.87 -5.87 -14.98
CA PHE A 104 -4.10 -7.21 -14.43
C PHE A 104 -4.99 -8.00 -15.39
N ALA A 105 -4.39 -8.84 -16.24
CA ALA A 105 -5.15 -9.75 -17.07
C ALA A 105 -5.67 -10.95 -16.26
N MET A 106 -6.83 -11.50 -16.64
CA MET A 106 -7.44 -12.60 -15.91
C MET A 106 -6.54 -13.85 -15.99
N GLY A 107 -6.15 -14.37 -14.82
CA GLY A 107 -5.23 -15.51 -14.73
C GLY A 107 -3.75 -15.15 -14.87
N GLU A 108 -3.41 -13.91 -15.18
CA GLU A 108 -2.04 -13.42 -15.23
C GLU A 108 -1.72 -12.52 -14.03
N GLY A 109 -0.43 -12.44 -13.71
CA GLY A 109 0.08 -11.48 -12.72
C GLY A 109 0.04 -10.03 -13.25
N PRO A 110 0.45 -9.06 -12.41
CA PRO A 110 0.53 -7.66 -12.83
C PRO A 110 1.53 -7.48 -13.97
N ARG A 111 1.22 -6.58 -14.90
CA ARG A 111 2.11 -6.16 -15.99
C ARG A 111 2.14 -4.65 -16.15
N PHE A 112 3.31 -4.11 -16.46
CA PHE A 112 3.48 -2.71 -16.86
C PHE A 112 3.60 -2.57 -18.38
N ALA A 113 3.01 -1.50 -18.91
CA ALA A 113 3.13 -1.13 -20.32
C ALA A 113 4.51 -0.52 -20.65
N LYS A 114 5.12 0.17 -19.68
CA LYS A 114 6.46 0.76 -19.78
C LYS A 114 7.40 0.15 -18.74
N ASN A 115 8.59 -0.24 -19.20
CA ASN A 115 9.63 -0.82 -18.35
C ASN A 115 10.79 0.16 -18.18
N VAL A 116 11.43 0.14 -17.02
CA VAL A 116 12.54 1.03 -16.70
C VAL A 116 13.86 0.28 -16.86
N ARG A 117 14.40 0.22 -18.09
CA ARG A 117 15.59 -0.60 -18.41
C ARG A 117 16.78 0.17 -18.96
N ASP A 118 16.58 1.41 -19.39
CA ASP A 118 17.59 2.25 -20.00
C ASP A 118 17.60 3.65 -19.39
N GLU A 119 18.60 4.43 -19.80
CA GLU A 119 18.85 5.76 -19.28
C GLU A 119 17.70 6.74 -19.55
N ALA A 120 17.02 6.62 -20.70
CA ALA A 120 15.89 7.46 -21.04
C ALA A 120 14.69 7.18 -20.13
N ALA A 121 14.36 5.89 -19.92
CA ALA A 121 13.27 5.50 -19.03
C ALA A 121 13.55 5.90 -17.57
N VAL A 122 14.80 5.82 -17.11
CA VAL A 122 15.19 6.27 -15.77
C VAL A 122 15.12 7.78 -15.63
N ALA A 123 15.48 8.53 -16.68
CA ALA A 123 15.42 9.99 -16.68
C ALA A 123 13.98 10.53 -16.64
N GLU A 124 13.01 9.77 -17.14
CA GLU A 124 11.58 10.10 -17.05
C GLU A 124 10.96 9.82 -15.67
N LEU A 125 11.62 9.02 -14.81
CA LEU A 125 11.08 8.71 -13.48
C LEU A 125 11.12 9.93 -12.55
N ALA A 126 10.04 10.11 -11.81
CA ALA A 126 9.91 11.09 -10.75
C ALA A 126 9.00 10.56 -9.65
N VAL A 127 9.11 11.15 -8.45
CA VAL A 127 8.14 10.94 -7.39
C VAL A 127 6.75 11.36 -7.92
N PRO A 128 5.73 10.49 -7.88
CA PRO A 128 4.44 10.80 -8.46
C PRO A 128 3.72 11.88 -7.64
N ASP A 129 2.85 12.64 -8.30
CA ASP A 129 1.86 13.45 -7.60
C ASP A 129 0.93 12.53 -6.79
N MET A 130 0.93 12.70 -5.46
CA MET A 130 0.12 11.91 -4.53
C MET A 130 -1.39 12.05 -4.80
N ASN A 131 -1.85 13.10 -5.49
CA ASN A 131 -3.25 13.20 -5.91
C ASN A 131 -3.66 12.05 -6.85
N LYS A 132 -2.73 11.47 -7.60
CA LYS A 132 -3.01 10.27 -8.41
C LYS A 132 -3.33 9.04 -7.56
N LEU A 133 -2.90 9.03 -6.29
CA LEU A 133 -3.12 7.98 -5.31
C LEU A 133 -4.21 8.35 -4.30
N ARG A 134 -4.99 9.41 -4.56
CA ARG A 134 -6.01 9.91 -3.63
C ARG A 134 -7.01 8.86 -3.21
N TYR A 135 -7.38 7.95 -4.12
CA TYR A 135 -8.26 6.82 -3.82
C TYR A 135 -7.75 5.92 -2.69
N VAL A 136 -6.43 5.79 -2.53
CA VAL A 136 -5.82 5.03 -1.41
C VAL A 136 -6.09 5.75 -0.10
N PHE A 137 -5.81 7.05 -0.06
CA PHE A 137 -5.93 7.85 1.16
C PHE A 137 -7.40 8.00 1.57
N ASP A 138 -8.29 8.22 0.62
CA ASP A 138 -9.73 8.25 0.87
C ASP A 138 -10.22 6.88 1.40
N ALA A 139 -9.68 5.75 0.91
CA ALA A 139 -9.95 4.43 1.45
C ALA A 139 -9.41 4.27 2.88
N VAL A 140 -8.20 4.75 3.19
CA VAL A 140 -7.66 4.75 4.57
C VAL A 140 -8.58 5.50 5.52
N THR A 141 -8.99 6.72 5.16
CA THR A 141 -9.93 7.53 5.97
C THR A 141 -11.27 6.81 6.14
N SER A 142 -11.82 6.24 5.07
CA SER A 142 -13.09 5.51 5.09
C SER A 142 -13.04 4.27 5.98
N ILE A 143 -11.98 3.46 5.86
CA ILE A 143 -11.74 2.28 6.69
C ILE A 143 -11.57 2.69 8.16
N ARG A 144 -10.78 3.72 8.46
CA ARG A 144 -10.61 4.22 9.83
C ARG A 144 -11.93 4.64 10.47
N LYS A 145 -12.81 5.33 9.72
CA LYS A 145 -14.17 5.68 10.17
C LYS A 145 -15.02 4.42 10.41
N ALA A 146 -15.03 3.49 9.46
CA ALA A 146 -15.85 2.29 9.54
C ALA A 146 -15.39 1.29 10.63
N LEU A 147 -14.09 1.25 10.92
CA LEU A 147 -13.55 0.51 12.06
C LEU A 147 -14.04 1.06 13.39
N ASN A 148 -14.34 2.36 13.47
CA ASN A 148 -14.83 3.05 14.67
C ASN A 148 -14.02 2.70 15.94
N GLY A 149 -12.69 2.65 15.80
CA GLY A 149 -11.78 2.33 16.88
C GLY A 149 -11.68 0.84 17.25
N ARG A 150 -12.35 -0.08 16.56
CA ARG A 150 -12.36 -1.53 16.89
C ARG A 150 -10.94 -2.12 17.01
N VAL A 151 -10.09 -1.88 16.03
CA VAL A 151 -8.69 -2.34 15.94
C VAL A 151 -7.85 -1.33 15.13
N PRO A 152 -6.51 -1.32 15.25
CA PRO A 152 -5.66 -0.48 14.41
C PRO A 152 -5.76 -0.88 12.93
N LEU A 153 -5.63 0.11 12.05
CA LEU A 153 -5.45 -0.08 10.62
C LEU A 153 -3.96 0.01 10.26
N ILE A 154 -3.47 -0.99 9.55
CA ILE A 154 -2.13 -1.07 8.97
C ILE A 154 -2.19 -0.48 7.55
N GLY A 155 -1.43 0.59 7.32
CA GLY A 155 -1.04 1.04 5.99
C GLY A 155 0.20 0.29 5.50
N PHE A 156 0.49 0.31 4.20
CA PHE A 156 1.65 -0.41 3.66
C PHE A 156 2.14 0.16 2.33
N SER A 157 3.34 -0.27 1.91
CA SER A 157 3.89 -0.02 0.59
C SER A 157 4.88 -1.13 0.22
N GLY A 158 5.26 -1.20 -1.06
CA GLY A 158 6.38 -2.04 -1.50
C GLY A 158 7.72 -1.40 -1.12
N SER A 159 8.75 -2.23 -0.88
CA SER A 159 10.10 -1.70 -0.68
C SER A 159 10.63 -1.08 -1.99
N PRO A 160 11.54 -0.09 -1.93
CA PRO A 160 12.12 0.50 -3.14
C PRO A 160 12.72 -0.52 -4.11
N TRP A 161 13.38 -1.55 -3.57
CA TRP A 161 13.93 -2.67 -4.34
C TRP A 161 12.83 -3.52 -4.99
N THR A 162 11.83 -3.94 -4.22
CA THR A 162 10.73 -4.76 -4.74
C THR A 162 9.96 -4.02 -5.84
N LEU A 163 9.70 -2.73 -5.68
CA LEU A 163 9.08 -1.91 -6.71
C LEU A 163 9.97 -1.86 -7.96
N ALA A 164 11.27 -1.61 -7.81
CA ALA A 164 12.21 -1.60 -8.91
C ALA A 164 12.24 -2.94 -9.66
N CYS A 165 12.13 -4.09 -8.97
CA CYS A 165 12.01 -5.39 -9.63
C CYS A 165 10.84 -5.40 -10.62
N TYR A 166 9.64 -5.00 -10.20
CA TYR A 166 8.49 -4.98 -11.12
C TYR A 166 8.62 -3.92 -12.22
N MET A 167 9.19 -2.75 -11.91
CA MET A 167 9.38 -1.66 -12.88
C MET A 167 10.36 -2.06 -14.00
N VAL A 168 11.44 -2.77 -13.64
CA VAL A 168 12.47 -3.19 -14.61
C VAL A 168 12.05 -4.46 -15.33
N GLU A 169 11.51 -5.46 -14.63
CA GLU A 169 11.06 -6.72 -15.23
C GLU A 169 9.79 -6.51 -16.08
N GLY A 170 8.93 -5.59 -15.69
CA GLY A 170 7.62 -5.32 -16.31
C GLY A 170 6.51 -6.26 -15.86
N ALA A 171 6.84 -7.28 -15.06
CA ALA A 171 5.92 -8.27 -14.50
C ALA A 171 6.59 -9.02 -13.33
N GLY A 172 5.93 -10.03 -12.77
CA GLY A 172 6.60 -11.02 -11.93
C GLY A 172 7.71 -11.76 -12.72
N SER A 173 8.78 -12.14 -12.02
CA SER A 173 9.93 -12.83 -12.61
C SER A 173 10.46 -13.87 -11.62
N ASP A 174 10.84 -15.05 -12.12
CA ASP A 174 11.38 -16.14 -11.31
C ASP A 174 12.89 -16.01 -11.05
N ASP A 175 13.61 -15.32 -11.95
CA ASP A 175 15.07 -15.20 -11.90
C ASP A 175 15.59 -13.74 -11.76
N TYR A 176 14.70 -12.76 -11.96
CA TYR A 176 14.97 -11.33 -11.88
C TYR A 176 16.17 -10.90 -12.73
N ARG A 177 16.30 -11.48 -13.92
CA ARG A 177 17.47 -11.30 -14.78
C ARG A 177 17.67 -9.85 -15.23
N HIS A 178 16.61 -9.14 -15.59
CA HIS A 178 16.73 -7.77 -16.09
C HIS A 178 17.15 -6.80 -15.00
N VAL A 179 16.50 -6.84 -13.83
CA VAL A 179 16.86 -5.96 -12.70
C VAL A 179 18.26 -6.25 -12.17
N LYS A 180 18.65 -7.53 -12.08
CA LYS A 180 20.02 -7.90 -11.69
C LYS A 180 21.05 -7.48 -12.73
N THR A 181 20.74 -7.61 -14.03
CA THR A 181 21.63 -7.13 -15.09
C THR A 181 21.83 -5.63 -15.00
N LEU A 182 20.75 -4.85 -14.82
CA LEU A 182 20.83 -3.41 -14.63
C LEU A 182 21.67 -3.05 -13.40
N MET A 183 21.42 -3.70 -12.26
CA MET A 183 22.17 -3.52 -11.02
C MET A 183 23.69 -3.73 -11.20
N TYR A 184 24.10 -4.75 -11.94
CA TYR A 184 25.52 -5.04 -12.16
C TYR A 184 26.17 -4.19 -13.25
N SER A 185 25.46 -3.93 -14.35
CA SER A 185 26.01 -3.25 -15.53
C SER A 185 25.94 -1.72 -15.47
N ARG A 186 24.90 -1.20 -14.81
CA ARG A 186 24.62 0.24 -14.63
C ARG A 186 24.15 0.51 -13.20
N PRO A 187 25.03 0.33 -12.21
CA PRO A 187 24.69 0.59 -10.81
C PRO A 187 24.25 2.05 -10.59
N ASP A 188 24.76 2.99 -11.38
CA ASP A 188 24.34 4.39 -11.42
C ASP A 188 22.83 4.54 -11.70
N LEU A 189 22.33 3.86 -12.73
CA LEU A 189 20.91 3.87 -13.07
C LEU A 189 20.07 3.16 -12.01
N MET A 190 20.56 2.01 -11.50
CA MET A 190 19.86 1.27 -10.46
C MET A 190 19.71 2.09 -9.17
N HIS A 191 20.77 2.77 -8.73
CA HIS A 191 20.72 3.67 -7.58
C HIS A 191 19.74 4.81 -7.81
N ARG A 192 19.69 5.39 -9.02
CA ARG A 192 18.72 6.44 -9.36
C ARG A 192 17.28 5.97 -9.24
N ILE A 193 16.95 4.76 -9.71
CA ILE A 193 15.62 4.15 -9.54
C ILE A 193 15.29 3.98 -8.05
N LEU A 194 16.24 3.46 -7.26
CA LEU A 194 16.05 3.22 -5.84
C LEU A 194 15.85 4.51 -5.03
N GLU A 195 16.58 5.57 -5.35
CA GLU A 195 16.41 6.89 -4.74
C GLU A 195 14.99 7.42 -4.96
N ILE A 196 14.53 7.46 -6.21
CA ILE A 196 13.19 7.95 -6.56
C ILE A 196 12.10 7.09 -5.89
N ASN A 197 12.28 5.77 -5.88
CA ASN A 197 11.35 4.87 -5.21
C ASN A 197 11.35 5.06 -3.70
N ALA A 198 12.50 5.32 -3.07
CA ALA A 198 12.59 5.59 -1.64
C ALA A 198 11.86 6.88 -1.27
N ASP A 199 12.06 7.95 -2.03
CA ASP A 199 11.35 9.23 -1.83
C ASP A 199 9.84 9.07 -2.03
N ALA A 200 9.43 8.35 -3.08
CA ALA A 200 8.01 8.09 -3.36
C ALA A 200 7.35 7.25 -2.27
N VAL A 201 8.02 6.19 -1.80
CA VAL A 201 7.53 5.33 -0.71
C VAL A 201 7.43 6.10 0.60
N ALA A 202 8.44 6.91 0.93
CA ALA A 202 8.42 7.73 2.14
C ALA A 202 7.26 8.72 2.13
N LEU A 203 7.07 9.45 1.02
CA LEU A 203 5.96 10.37 0.87
C LEU A 203 4.60 9.65 0.95
N TYR A 204 4.45 8.55 0.21
CA TYR A 204 3.22 7.75 0.19
C TYR A 204 2.83 7.18 1.56
N LEU A 205 3.81 6.67 2.33
CA LEU A 205 3.57 6.16 3.69
C LEU A 205 3.20 7.28 4.66
N ASN A 206 3.84 8.45 4.58
CA ASN A 206 3.48 9.59 5.41
C ASN A 206 2.07 10.10 5.08
N THR A 207 1.69 10.16 3.80
CA THR A 207 0.32 10.54 3.42
C THR A 207 -0.73 9.53 3.88
N GLN A 208 -0.40 8.22 3.94
CA GLN A 208 -1.28 7.23 4.58
C GLN A 208 -1.43 7.44 6.10
N ILE A 209 -0.41 7.96 6.78
CA ILE A 209 -0.48 8.27 8.22
C ILE A 209 -1.34 9.52 8.47
N GLU A 210 -1.27 10.51 7.58
CA GLU A 210 -2.05 11.75 7.66
C GLU A 210 -3.56 11.55 7.38
N ALA A 211 -3.91 10.56 6.55
CA ALA A 211 -5.28 10.26 6.10
C ALA A 211 -6.17 9.58 7.16
#